data_AF-A0A061IN43-F1
#
_entry.id   AF-A0A061IN43-F1
#
_cell.length_a   1.000
_cell.length_b   1.000
_cell.length_c   1.000
_cell.angle_alpha   90.00
_cell.angle_beta   90.00
_cell.angle_gamma   90.00
#
_symmetry.space_group_name_H-M   'P 1'
#
loop_
_entity.id
_entity.type
_entity.pdbx_description
1 polymer ?
#
loop_
_entity_poly.entity_id
_entity_poly.type
_entity_poly.pdbx_seq_one_letter_code
_entity_poly.pdbx_strand_id
1 'polypeptide(L)'
;MHDFYKERGLEVPKPAVPQPVPSSKGKTKKVLESVFRIPPELDMSFPKELFKEKGGAEKKETVIFIRDKNSHGQEVSGYIDYAHRLKTEDFEVYFAGKRRLLPRPTDMSFYNWDSHIALCNSSPNYQVIADHPEGLLFKYKRDRKILNVDPKANPGDNSTRIPIQTELYTHAVLYDHVSRRKT
;
A
#
# COMPACT_ATOMS: atom_id res chain seq x y z
N MET A 1 18.95 -5.68 7.40
CA MET A 1 17.84 -5.28 6.49
C MET A 1 17.78 -6.17 5.24
N HIS A 2 18.91 -6.49 4.60
CA HIS A 2 18.98 -7.49 3.52
C HIS A 2 18.64 -8.93 3.98
N ASP A 3 19.01 -9.30 5.21
CA ASP A 3 18.81 -10.67 5.71
C ASP A 3 17.36 -11.00 6.06
N PHE A 4 16.52 -9.98 6.30
CA PHE A 4 15.08 -10.14 6.60
C PHE A 4 14.29 -10.78 5.44
N TYR A 5 14.74 -10.58 4.20
CA TYR A 5 14.06 -11.08 3.00
C TYR A 5 14.52 -12.49 2.57
N LYS A 6 15.76 -12.89 2.91
CA LYS A 6 16.32 -14.20 2.52
C LYS A 6 15.82 -15.36 3.38
N GLU A 7 15.60 -15.16 4.67
CA GLU A 7 15.18 -16.24 5.59
C GLU A 7 13.71 -16.68 5.42
N ARG A 8 12.91 -15.97 4.61
CA ARG A 8 11.49 -16.27 4.41
C ARG A 8 11.15 -16.92 3.05
N GLY A 9 12.15 -17.45 2.33
CA GLY A 9 11.93 -18.35 1.19
C GLY A 9 11.46 -17.67 -0.11
N LEU A 10 11.70 -16.37 -0.28
CA LEU A 10 11.52 -15.70 -1.56
C LEU A 10 12.81 -15.89 -2.38
N GLU A 11 12.76 -16.66 -3.46
CA GLU A 11 13.88 -16.76 -4.40
C GLU A 11 14.15 -15.38 -5.00
N VAL A 12 15.37 -14.89 -4.79
CA VAL A 12 15.89 -13.70 -5.48
C VAL A 12 16.28 -14.16 -6.89
N PRO A 13 15.65 -13.65 -7.96
CA PRO A 13 16.05 -14.01 -9.32
C PRO A 13 17.50 -13.57 -9.53
N LYS A 14 18.37 -14.52 -9.87
CA LYS A 14 19.78 -14.23 -10.20
C LYS A 14 19.79 -13.32 -11.44
N PRO A 15 20.53 -12.20 -11.44
CA PRO A 15 20.56 -11.31 -12.60
C PRO A 15 21.08 -12.08 -13.82
N ALA A 16 20.24 -12.19 -14.84
CA ALA A 16 20.60 -12.82 -16.11
C ALA A 16 21.58 -11.90 -16.86
N VAL A 17 22.73 -12.45 -17.23
CA VAL A 17 23.69 -11.78 -18.11
C VAL A 17 23.02 -11.52 -19.46
N PRO A 18 23.05 -10.29 -20.01
CA PRO A 18 22.40 -10.00 -21.28
C PRO A 18 23.06 -10.81 -22.41
N GLN A 19 22.28 -11.63 -23.11
CA GLN A 19 22.64 -12.14 -24.44
C GLN A 19 21.95 -11.30 -25.52
N PRO A 20 22.59 -11.03 -26.66
CA PRO A 20 22.01 -10.21 -27.72
C PRO A 20 20.96 -11.01 -28.52
N VAL A 21 19.79 -10.43 -28.70
CA VAL A 21 18.70 -10.97 -29.56
C VAL A 21 18.68 -10.27 -30.93
N PRO A 22 18.45 -11.01 -32.04
CA PRO A 22 18.45 -10.46 -33.39
C PRO A 22 17.15 -9.74 -33.73
N SER A 23 17.24 -8.76 -34.64
CA SER A 23 16.11 -7.96 -35.13
C SER A 23 15.17 -8.77 -36.02
N SER A 24 13.85 -8.63 -35.83
CA SER A 24 12.86 -8.98 -36.87
C SER A 24 11.78 -7.91 -36.98
N LYS A 25 11.55 -7.46 -38.21
CA LYS A 25 10.57 -6.45 -38.64
C LYS A 25 9.13 -6.96 -38.51
N GLY A 26 8.24 -6.03 -38.13
CA GLY A 26 6.91 -5.85 -38.73
C GLY A 26 5.80 -6.83 -38.35
N LYS A 27 4.80 -6.34 -37.60
CA LYS A 27 3.36 -6.60 -37.82
C LYS A 27 2.55 -5.55 -37.06
N THR A 28 1.71 -4.83 -37.78
CA THR A 28 0.73 -3.87 -37.25
C THR A 28 -0.20 -4.56 -36.26
N LYS A 29 -0.21 -4.12 -35.02
CA LYS A 29 -1.20 -4.56 -34.01
C LYS A 29 -2.29 -3.50 -33.93
N LYS A 30 -3.51 -3.94 -34.23
CA LYS A 30 -4.76 -3.20 -34.01
C LYS A 30 -4.79 -2.65 -32.59
N VAL A 31 -5.09 -1.36 -32.46
CA VAL A 31 -5.47 -0.73 -31.19
C VAL A 31 -6.80 -1.36 -30.79
N LEU A 32 -6.75 -2.31 -29.87
CA LEU A 32 -7.93 -2.82 -29.18
C LEU A 32 -8.19 -1.81 -28.06
N GLU A 33 -9.26 -1.02 -28.19
CA GLU A 33 -9.76 -0.22 -27.08
C GLU A 33 -9.95 -1.14 -25.88
N SER A 34 -9.15 -0.92 -24.84
CA SER A 34 -9.32 -1.58 -23.56
C SER A 34 -10.55 -0.96 -22.90
N VAL A 35 -11.72 -1.54 -23.19
CA VAL A 35 -12.94 -1.36 -22.41
C VAL A 35 -12.76 -2.12 -21.10
N PHE A 36 -11.86 -1.65 -20.25
CA PHE A 36 -11.67 -2.23 -18.93
C PHE A 36 -12.77 -1.68 -18.01
N ARG A 37 -13.83 -2.48 -17.84
CA ARG A 37 -14.78 -2.26 -16.75
C ARG A 37 -14.07 -2.55 -15.44
N ILE A 38 -13.97 -1.53 -14.59
CA ILE A 38 -13.60 -1.68 -13.19
C ILE A 38 -14.53 -2.74 -12.58
N PRO A 39 -14.00 -3.83 -11.98
CA PRO A 39 -14.81 -4.79 -11.26
C PRO A 39 -15.63 -4.07 -10.17
N PRO A 40 -16.92 -4.39 -9.96
CA PRO A 40 -17.75 -3.71 -8.96
C PRO A 40 -17.15 -3.73 -7.54
N GLU A 41 -16.35 -4.75 -7.23
CA GLU A 41 -15.60 -4.89 -5.97
C GLU A 41 -14.26 -4.14 -5.93
N LEU A 42 -13.94 -3.40 -6.99
CA LEU A 42 -12.87 -2.38 -7.05
C LEU A 42 -13.43 -1.02 -7.48
N ASP A 43 -14.76 -0.86 -7.47
CA ASP A 43 -15.35 0.46 -7.53
C ASP A 43 -14.75 1.25 -6.38
N MET A 44 -14.01 2.30 -6.71
CA MET A 44 -13.45 3.22 -5.73
C MET A 44 -14.55 4.10 -5.11
N SER A 45 -15.79 3.59 -5.04
CA SER A 45 -16.73 3.78 -3.95
C SER A 45 -16.28 3.15 -2.62
N PHE A 46 -15.16 2.41 -2.60
CA PHE A 46 -14.43 1.93 -1.41
C PHE A 46 -14.26 2.96 -0.25
N PRO A 47 -14.00 4.25 -0.49
CA PRO A 47 -13.99 5.28 0.55
C PRO A 47 -15.39 5.63 1.05
N LYS A 48 -16.35 5.81 0.13
CA LYS A 48 -17.65 6.38 0.49
C LYS A 48 -18.45 5.41 1.35
N GLU A 49 -18.39 4.11 1.09
CA GLU A 49 -19.11 3.11 1.88
C GLU A 49 -18.47 2.82 3.24
N LEU A 50 -17.14 2.92 3.36
CA LEU A 50 -16.45 2.84 4.65
C LEU A 50 -16.82 4.00 5.59
N PHE A 51 -17.18 5.17 5.03
CA PHE A 51 -17.66 6.35 5.77
C PHE A 51 -19.17 6.56 5.68
N LYS A 52 -19.93 5.67 5.00
CA LYS A 52 -21.39 5.72 4.98
C LYS A 52 -21.91 5.17 6.29
N GLU A 53 -21.80 6.02 7.30
CA GLU A 53 -22.64 6.16 8.49
C GLU A 53 -23.69 5.03 8.64
N LYS A 54 -23.24 3.84 9.04
CA LYS A 54 -24.09 2.99 9.87
C LYS A 54 -23.98 3.60 11.25
N GLY A 55 -25.04 4.31 11.67
CA GLY A 55 -25.09 5.06 12.91
C GLY A 55 -24.43 4.33 14.08
N GLY A 56 -23.42 4.97 14.68
CA GLY A 56 -22.70 4.45 15.85
C GLY A 56 -21.23 4.86 15.94
N ALA A 57 -20.95 6.11 16.34
CA ALA A 57 -19.83 6.63 17.15
C ALA A 57 -18.35 6.16 16.98
N GLU A 58 -17.96 5.28 16.06
CA GLU A 58 -16.60 4.75 15.97
C GLU A 58 -15.83 5.36 14.79
N LYS A 59 -14.82 6.19 15.09
CA LYS A 59 -13.94 6.75 14.06
C LYS A 59 -12.87 5.72 13.69
N LYS A 60 -12.92 5.30 12.43
CA LYS A 60 -12.02 4.32 11.82
C LYS A 60 -10.88 5.03 11.08
N GLU A 61 -9.64 4.66 11.37
CA GLU A 61 -8.42 5.24 10.80
C GLU A 61 -7.68 4.13 10.04
N THR A 62 -7.45 4.30 8.75
CA THR A 62 -6.93 3.25 7.88
C THR A 62 -5.50 3.54 7.43
N VAL A 63 -4.63 2.53 7.50
CA VAL A 63 -3.31 2.49 6.85
C VAL A 63 -3.39 1.53 5.69
N ILE A 64 -2.92 1.95 4.51
CA ILE A 64 -2.95 1.14 3.29
C ILE A 64 -1.52 0.70 2.97
N PHE A 65 -1.30 -0.59 2.85
CA PHE A 65 -0.10 -1.12 2.21
C PHE A 65 -0.35 -1.31 0.72
N ILE A 66 0.57 -0.83 -0.10
CA ILE A 66 0.59 -1.09 -1.55
C ILE A 66 2.00 -1.53 -1.94
N ARG A 67 2.09 -2.57 -2.77
CA ARG A 67 3.28 -2.93 -3.54
C ARG A 67 2.90 -3.01 -5.01
N ASP A 68 3.58 -2.22 -5.84
CA ASP A 68 3.41 -2.28 -7.28
C ASP A 68 4.51 -1.52 -8.05
N LYS A 69 4.37 -1.38 -9.38
CA LYS A 69 5.34 -0.68 -10.23
C LYS A 69 4.96 0.79 -10.42
N ASN A 70 5.95 1.67 -10.29
CA ASN A 70 5.81 3.08 -10.62
C ASN A 70 5.84 3.32 -12.15
N SER A 71 5.70 4.58 -12.57
CA SER A 71 5.71 4.96 -13.99
C SER A 71 7.01 4.64 -14.74
N HIS A 72 8.10 4.42 -14.01
CA HIS A 72 9.41 4.02 -14.55
C HIS A 72 9.56 2.49 -14.61
N GLY A 73 8.53 1.73 -14.23
CA GLY A 73 8.56 0.27 -14.18
C GLY A 73 9.26 -0.32 -12.96
N GLN A 74 9.74 0.53 -12.04
CA GLN A 74 10.40 0.10 -10.81
C GLN A 74 9.38 -0.36 -9.78
N GLU A 75 9.68 -1.43 -9.07
CA GLU A 75 8.85 -1.95 -8.02
C GLU A 75 9.04 -1.14 -6.74
N VAL A 76 7.92 -0.65 -6.19
CA VAL A 76 7.87 0.13 -4.97
C VAL A 76 6.83 -0.45 -4.01
N SER A 77 7.08 -0.33 -2.72
CA SER A 77 6.09 -0.67 -1.69
C SER A 77 6.10 0.33 -0.55
N GLY A 78 4.99 0.43 0.17
CA GLY A 78 4.93 1.30 1.33
C GLY A 78 3.57 1.34 2.00
N TYR A 79 3.57 1.91 3.19
CA TYR A 79 2.40 2.12 4.03
C TYR A 79 1.98 3.58 3.96
N ILE A 80 0.69 3.81 3.71
CA ILE A 80 0.09 5.12 3.47
C ILE A 80 -0.93 5.40 4.57
N ASP A 81 -0.78 6.52 5.29
CA ASP A 81 -1.83 7.05 6.15
C ASP A 81 -2.95 7.59 5.27
N TYR A 82 -4.05 6.83 5.16
CA TYR A 82 -5.13 7.16 4.23
C TYR A 82 -5.82 8.46 4.59
N ALA A 83 -6.10 8.68 5.88
CA ALA A 83 -6.79 9.88 6.35
C ALA A 83 -5.95 11.14 6.15
N HIS A 84 -4.63 11.05 6.28
CA HIS A 84 -3.72 12.14 5.93
C HIS A 84 -3.72 12.39 4.43
N ARG A 85 -3.53 11.34 3.62
CA ARG A 85 -3.51 11.42 2.16
C ARG A 85 -4.76 12.09 1.60
N LEU A 86 -5.93 11.67 2.07
CA LEU A 86 -7.23 12.18 1.66
C LEU A 86 -7.41 13.68 1.92
N LYS A 87 -6.74 14.23 2.94
CA LYS A 87 -6.80 15.67 3.26
C LYS A 87 -5.83 16.51 2.44
N THR A 88 -4.71 15.92 2.01
CA THR A 88 -3.61 16.66 1.39
C THR A 88 -3.60 16.56 -0.14
N GLU A 89 -4.48 15.76 -0.72
CA GLU A 89 -4.49 15.49 -2.16
C GLU A 89 -5.89 15.31 -2.70
N ASP A 90 -6.09 15.65 -3.98
CA ASP A 90 -7.32 15.35 -4.70
C ASP A 90 -7.40 13.84 -4.95
N PHE A 91 -8.41 13.21 -4.34
CA PHE A 91 -8.65 11.78 -4.49
C PHE A 91 -9.60 11.42 -5.63
N GLU A 92 -10.28 12.40 -6.24
CA GLU A 92 -11.19 12.16 -7.36
C GLU A 92 -10.46 11.55 -8.56
N VAL A 93 -9.19 11.90 -8.77
CA VAL A 93 -8.37 11.29 -9.83
C VAL A 93 -8.07 9.81 -9.60
N TYR A 94 -7.97 9.37 -8.35
CA TYR A 94 -7.84 7.96 -8.02
C TYR A 94 -9.19 7.28 -8.20
N PHE A 95 -10.26 7.86 -7.65
CA PHE A 95 -11.59 7.29 -7.71
C PHE A 95 -12.13 7.14 -9.14
N ALA A 96 -11.80 8.09 -10.02
CA ALA A 96 -12.13 8.02 -11.44
C ALA A 96 -11.22 7.06 -12.23
N GLY A 97 -10.26 6.38 -11.59
CA GLY A 97 -9.31 5.48 -12.25
C GLY A 97 -8.29 6.18 -13.14
N LYS A 98 -8.22 7.52 -13.11
CA LYS A 98 -7.30 8.31 -13.94
C LYS A 98 -5.85 8.21 -13.47
N ARG A 99 -5.65 7.92 -12.19
CA ARG A 99 -4.34 7.68 -11.57
C ARG A 99 -4.42 6.49 -10.63
N ARG A 100 -3.30 5.77 -10.48
CA ARG A 100 -3.15 4.70 -9.49
C ARG A 100 -2.53 5.26 -8.21
N LEU A 101 -3.05 4.84 -7.06
CA LEU A 101 -2.48 5.23 -5.77
C LEU A 101 -1.21 4.41 -5.55
N LEU A 102 -0.06 5.09 -5.48
CA LEU A 102 1.23 4.45 -5.23
C LEU A 102 1.90 5.08 -4.00
N PRO A 103 2.71 4.30 -3.25
CA PRO A 103 3.53 4.83 -2.16
C PRO A 103 4.49 5.91 -2.65
N ARG A 104 4.69 6.94 -1.83
CA ARG A 104 5.63 8.03 -2.07
C ARG A 104 6.69 8.11 -0.96
N PRO A 105 7.86 8.69 -1.25
CA PRO A 105 8.89 8.99 -0.24
C PRO A 105 8.42 9.72 1.01
N THR A 106 7.29 10.46 0.94
CA THR A 106 6.71 11.23 2.04
C THR A 106 5.64 10.48 2.85
N ASP A 107 5.24 9.29 2.41
CA ASP A 107 4.25 8.48 3.13
C ASP A 107 4.91 7.77 4.33
N MET A 108 4.13 7.01 5.11
CA MET A 108 4.62 6.46 6.38
C MET A 108 5.82 5.53 6.21
N SER A 109 5.86 4.82 5.08
CA SER A 109 7.07 4.20 4.59
C SER A 109 7.08 4.18 3.07
N PHE A 110 8.28 4.07 2.53
CA PHE A 110 8.52 3.88 1.12
C PHE A 110 9.75 3.00 0.97
N TYR A 111 9.64 2.00 0.11
CA TYR A 111 10.73 1.14 -0.28
C TYR A 111 10.74 1.00 -1.79
N ASN A 112 11.87 1.30 -2.41
CA ASN A 112 12.12 1.00 -3.82
C ASN A 112 12.94 -0.29 -3.88
N TRP A 113 12.37 -1.33 -4.50
CA TRP A 113 12.98 -2.66 -4.56
C TRP A 113 14.16 -2.73 -5.52
N ASP A 114 14.15 -1.90 -6.57
CA ASP A 114 15.23 -1.80 -7.55
C ASP A 114 16.46 -1.10 -6.97
N SER A 115 16.28 0.01 -6.23
CA SER A 115 17.39 0.79 -5.66
C SER A 115 17.71 0.46 -4.20
N HIS A 116 16.89 -0.37 -3.55
CA HIS A 116 16.95 -0.69 -2.13
C HIS A 116 16.87 0.53 -1.19
N ILE A 117 16.33 1.65 -1.66
CA ILE A 117 16.13 2.85 -0.83
C ILE A 117 14.88 2.68 0.03
N ALA A 118 15.07 2.76 1.34
CA ALA A 118 14.00 2.72 2.35
C ALA A 118 13.88 4.09 3.05
N LEU A 119 12.65 4.60 3.16
CA LEU A 119 12.31 5.82 3.88
C LEU A 119 11.14 5.54 4.82
N CYS A 120 11.14 6.19 5.98
CA CYS A 120 10.10 6.06 7.00
C CYS A 120 9.79 7.45 7.56
N ASN A 121 8.52 7.85 7.56
CA ASN A 121 8.11 9.17 7.99
C ASN A 121 6.91 9.07 8.93
N SER A 122 6.95 9.74 10.08
CA SER A 122 5.73 9.86 10.89
C SER A 122 4.72 10.77 10.20
N SER A 123 3.45 10.35 10.15
CA SER A 123 2.35 11.19 9.66
C SER A 123 1.76 12.03 10.79
N PRO A 124 0.80 12.93 10.53
CA PRO A 124 0.05 13.60 11.59
C PRO A 124 -0.71 12.64 12.52
N ASN A 125 -1.15 11.47 12.02
CA ASN A 125 -1.94 10.51 12.82
C ASN A 125 -1.10 9.41 13.47
N TYR A 126 0.01 9.00 12.84
CA TYR A 126 0.83 7.87 13.28
C TYR A 126 2.28 8.28 13.51
N GLN A 127 2.87 7.74 14.59
CA GLN A 127 4.31 7.71 14.77
C GLN A 127 4.86 6.40 14.21
N VAL A 128 5.88 6.48 13.37
CA VAL A 128 6.57 5.30 12.83
C VAL A 128 7.70 4.90 13.76
N ILE A 129 7.77 3.61 14.10
CA ILE A 129 8.82 3.01 14.91
C ILE A 129 9.51 1.96 14.02
N ALA A 130 10.66 2.31 13.46
CA ALA A 130 11.34 1.52 12.43
C ALA A 130 12.53 0.69 12.97
N ASP A 131 12.94 0.95 14.21
CA ASP A 131 14.09 0.35 14.90
C ASP A 131 13.68 -0.71 15.95
N HIS A 132 12.42 -1.17 15.92
CA HIS A 132 11.93 -2.18 16.86
C HIS A 132 12.40 -3.59 16.46
N PRO A 133 12.81 -4.46 17.41
CA PRO A 133 13.26 -5.83 17.11
C PRO A 133 12.22 -6.70 16.38
N GLU A 134 10.92 -6.44 16.62
CA GLU A 134 9.81 -7.14 15.96
C GLU A 134 9.50 -6.60 14.55
N GLY A 135 10.24 -5.61 14.08
CA GLY A 135 10.07 -5.00 12.75
C GLY A 135 9.36 -3.65 12.79
N LEU A 136 8.74 -3.28 11.67
CA LEU A 136 8.09 -1.99 11.50
C LEU A 136 6.78 -1.93 12.29
N LEU A 137 6.64 -0.91 13.14
CA LEU A 137 5.43 -0.67 13.93
C LEU A 137 4.91 0.75 13.70
N PHE A 138 3.59 0.91 13.80
CA PHE A 138 2.95 2.21 13.74
C PHE A 138 2.15 2.48 15.01
N LYS A 139 2.53 3.53 15.73
CA LYS A 139 1.82 3.95 16.94
C LYS A 139 0.79 5.00 16.58
N TYR A 140 -0.49 4.70 16.79
CA TYR A 140 -1.54 5.68 16.60
C TYR A 140 -1.45 6.77 17.67
N LYS A 141 -1.33 8.03 17.27
CA LYS A 141 -0.97 9.12 18.20
C LYS A 141 -2.07 9.44 19.20
N ARG A 142 -3.34 9.28 18.83
CA ARG A 142 -4.49 9.69 19.65
C ARG A 142 -4.63 8.82 20.91
N ASP A 143 -4.56 7.50 20.76
CA ASP A 143 -4.75 6.55 21.88
C ASP A 143 -3.50 5.74 22.22
N ARG A 144 -2.39 5.97 21.50
CA ARG A 144 -1.08 5.34 21.71
C ARG A 144 -1.05 3.84 21.44
N LYS A 145 -2.08 3.26 20.82
CA LYS A 145 -2.10 1.85 20.44
C LYS A 145 -1.13 1.57 19.30
N ILE A 146 -0.56 0.38 19.33
CA ILE A 146 0.40 -0.09 18.33
C ILE A 146 -0.34 -0.90 17.28
N LEU A 147 -0.11 -0.54 16.03
CA LEU A 147 -0.44 -1.31 14.85
C LEU A 147 0.81 -2.04 14.40
N ASN A 148 0.80 -3.38 14.49
CA ASN A 148 1.87 -4.24 13.99
C ASN A 148 1.55 -4.65 12.55
N VAL A 149 2.50 -4.42 11.63
CA VAL A 149 2.29 -4.69 10.20
C VAL A 149 3.00 -5.96 9.70
N ASP A 150 3.71 -6.72 10.55
CA ASP A 150 4.24 -8.03 10.16
C ASP A 150 3.08 -8.96 9.77
N PRO A 151 3.08 -9.52 8.55
CA PRO A 151 2.02 -10.42 8.10
C PRO A 151 1.88 -11.71 8.93
N LYS A 152 2.87 -12.04 9.77
CA LYS A 152 2.84 -13.23 10.65
C LYS A 152 2.40 -12.91 12.08
N ALA A 153 2.28 -11.62 12.43
CA ALA A 153 1.88 -11.18 13.76
C ALA A 153 0.39 -10.79 13.82
N ASN A 154 -0.11 -10.64 15.05
CA ASN A 154 -1.41 -10.02 15.29
C ASN A 154 -1.27 -8.49 15.06
N PRO A 155 -2.21 -7.85 14.32
CA PRO A 155 -2.11 -6.42 14.02
C PRO A 155 -2.22 -5.51 15.25
N GLY A 156 -2.67 -6.01 16.40
CA GLY A 156 -2.74 -5.27 17.65
C GLY A 156 -4.18 -4.89 18.05
N ASP A 157 -4.32 -4.30 19.23
CA ASP A 157 -5.62 -3.93 19.80
C ASP A 157 -6.39 -2.99 18.87
N ASN A 158 -7.71 -3.20 18.77
CA ASN A 158 -8.62 -2.43 17.94
C ASN A 158 -8.19 -2.32 16.47
N SER A 159 -7.34 -3.24 16.02
CA SER A 159 -6.75 -3.21 14.70
C SER A 159 -7.10 -4.46 13.92
N THR A 160 -7.42 -4.31 12.65
CA THR A 160 -7.65 -5.44 11.74
C THR A 160 -6.69 -5.35 10.55
N ARG A 161 -6.43 -6.50 9.93
CA ARG A 161 -5.63 -6.61 8.71
C ARG A 161 -6.44 -7.35 7.66
N ILE A 162 -6.67 -6.70 6.52
CA ILE A 162 -7.55 -7.18 5.47
C ILE A 162 -6.74 -7.19 4.16
N PRO A 163 -6.23 -8.35 3.73
CA PRO A 163 -5.65 -8.50 2.39
C PRO A 163 -6.71 -8.21 1.33
N ILE A 164 -6.35 -7.43 0.31
CA ILE A 164 -7.24 -7.09 -0.79
C ILE A 164 -6.84 -7.92 -2.01
N GLN A 165 -7.78 -8.74 -2.49
CA GLN A 165 -7.62 -9.42 -3.77
C GLN A 165 -7.93 -8.44 -4.89
N THR A 166 -6.94 -8.16 -5.74
CA THR A 166 -7.07 -7.16 -6.80
C THR A 166 -6.09 -7.45 -7.92
N GLU A 167 -6.50 -7.15 -9.16
CA GLU A 167 -5.63 -7.15 -10.34
C GLU A 167 -4.99 -5.77 -10.56
N LEU A 168 -5.40 -4.75 -9.79
CA LEU A 168 -4.88 -3.40 -9.94
C LEU A 168 -3.50 -3.24 -9.32
N TYR A 169 -3.15 -4.01 -8.28
CA TYR A 169 -1.86 -3.91 -7.59
C TYR A 169 -1.29 -5.30 -7.42
N THR A 170 0.04 -5.43 -7.51
CA THR A 170 0.73 -6.69 -7.19
C THR A 170 0.41 -7.16 -5.77
N HIS A 171 0.27 -6.23 -4.82
CA HIS A 171 -0.19 -6.54 -3.47
C HIS A 171 -0.85 -5.31 -2.83
N ALA A 172 -1.98 -5.49 -2.16
CA ALA A 172 -2.62 -4.47 -1.34
C ALA A 172 -3.19 -5.04 -0.03
N VAL A 173 -3.04 -4.31 1.08
CA VAL A 173 -3.59 -4.69 2.39
C VAL A 173 -4.12 -3.45 3.09
N LEU A 174 -5.29 -3.55 3.71
CA LEU A 174 -5.82 -2.53 4.60
C LEU A 174 -5.55 -2.90 6.05
N TYR A 175 -5.09 -1.92 6.82
CA TYR A 175 -4.96 -2.00 8.25
C TYR A 175 -5.87 -0.97 8.88
N ASP A 176 -6.97 -1.42 9.45
CA ASP A 176 -7.94 -0.51 10.04
C ASP A 176 -7.76 -0.45 11.55
N HIS A 177 -7.82 0.76 12.10
CA HIS A 177 -7.75 1.00 13.52
C HIS A 177 -9.01 1.74 14.01
N VAL A 178 -9.66 1.20 15.04
CA VAL A 178 -10.86 1.79 15.63
C VAL A 178 -10.50 2.52 16.92
N SER A 179 -10.55 3.86 16.89
CA SER A 179 -10.34 4.64 18.11
C SER A 179 -11.64 4.67 18.93
N ARG A 180 -11.65 4.05 20.11
CA ARG A 180 -12.76 4.21 21.07
C ARG A 180 -12.70 5.60 21.67
N ARG A 181 -13.83 6.32 21.74
CA ARG A 181 -13.93 7.52 22.57
C ARG A 181 -13.76 7.08 24.04
N LYS A 182 -12.92 7.79 24.79
CA LYS A 182 -13.00 7.71 26.26
C LYS A 182 -14.37 8.26 26.66
N THR A 183 -15.20 7.40 27.25
CA THR A 183 -16.27 7.81 28.17
C THR A 183 -15.70 8.57 29.35
#